data_AF-A0A940SMN3-F1
#
_entry.id   AF-A0A940SMN3-F1
#
_cell.length_a   1.000
_cell.length_b   1.000
_cell.length_c   1.000
_cell.angle_alpha   90.00
_cell.angle_beta   90.00
_cell.angle_gamma   90.00
#
_symmetry.space_group_name_H-M   'P 1'
#
loop_
_entity.id
_entity.type
_entity.pdbx_description
1 polymer ?
#
loop_
_entity_poly.entity_id
_entity_poly.type
_entity_poly.pdbx_seq_one_letter_code
_entity_poly.pdbx_strand_id
1 'polypeptide(L)'
;EWITGEAGGPVEFNDVRGTEGIKEASYTVGGLTVNVAVASGLANVRKVIEMIKSGEKNYQFVEFMACPGGCVNGGGQPHQCGEVHNTVDIRAKRAEALYSNDAARELRRSHENPVVKAIYDEYLEKPGSHLAHEILHTSYVARKKY
;
A
#
# COMPACT_ATOMS: atom_id res chain seq x y z
N GLU A 1 11.13 -13.86 2.41
CA GLU A 1 11.95 -14.41 1.31
C GLU A 1 13.25 -13.65 1.16
N TRP A 2 13.30 -12.44 0.57
CA TRP A 2 14.59 -11.76 0.38
C TRP A 2 15.32 -11.38 1.67
N ILE A 3 14.59 -11.03 2.74
CA ILE A 3 15.19 -10.72 4.05
C ILE A 3 15.45 -11.99 4.87
N THR A 4 14.54 -12.96 4.79
CA THR A 4 14.57 -14.17 5.63
C THR A 4 15.39 -15.32 5.02
N GLY A 5 15.70 -15.28 3.71
CA GLY A 5 16.24 -16.42 2.95
C GLY A 5 15.24 -17.55 2.70
N GLU A 6 14.17 -17.62 3.50
CA GLU A 6 13.14 -18.66 3.44
C GLU A 6 11.94 -18.24 2.58
N ALA A 7 11.46 -19.16 1.73
CA ALA A 7 10.22 -19.02 0.99
C ALA A 7 8.99 -19.14 1.91
N GLY A 8 7.87 -18.50 1.56
CA GLY A 8 6.58 -18.79 2.22
C GLY A 8 6.18 -17.90 3.40
N GLY A 9 6.61 -16.62 3.43
CA GLY A 9 6.10 -15.64 4.41
C GLY A 9 4.56 -15.42 4.35
N PRO A 10 3.96 -14.72 5.33
CA PRO A 10 2.52 -14.46 5.33
C PRO A 10 2.07 -13.69 4.07
N VAL A 11 0.91 -14.08 3.53
CA VAL A 11 0.26 -13.40 2.39
C VAL A 11 -0.77 -12.38 2.90
N GLU A 12 -1.35 -12.62 4.08
CA GLU A 12 -2.37 -11.79 4.69
C GLU A 12 -1.77 -10.91 5.78
N PHE A 13 -1.89 -9.60 5.64
CA PHE A 13 -1.50 -8.62 6.66
C PHE A 13 -2.76 -7.86 7.11
N ASN A 14 -3.57 -8.50 7.95
CA ASN A 14 -4.90 -7.99 8.31
C ASN A 14 -4.86 -6.71 9.15
N ASP A 15 -3.80 -6.48 9.92
CA ASP A 15 -3.67 -5.33 10.83
C ASP A 15 -3.65 -3.97 10.10
N VAL A 16 -3.32 -3.97 8.80
CA VAL A 16 -3.32 -2.77 7.96
C VAL A 16 -4.54 -2.65 7.05
N ARG A 17 -5.51 -3.57 7.17
CA ARG A 17 -6.77 -3.56 6.40
C ARG A 17 -7.85 -2.73 7.07
N GLY A 18 -8.95 -2.50 6.35
CA GLY A 18 -10.09 -1.74 6.83
C GLY A 18 -10.05 -0.25 6.46
N THR A 19 -11.11 0.45 6.85
CA THR A 19 -11.41 1.83 6.45
C THR A 19 -11.03 2.88 7.51
N GLU A 20 -10.39 2.45 8.59
CA GLU A 20 -9.85 3.34 9.60
C GLU A 20 -8.84 4.34 9.00
N GLY A 21 -8.84 5.55 9.55
CA GLY A 21 -8.08 6.67 9.00
C GLY A 21 -6.57 6.53 9.13
N ILE A 22 -6.10 5.91 10.22
CA ILE A 22 -4.70 5.58 10.49
C ILE A 22 -4.70 4.16 11.03
N LYS A 23 -3.88 3.29 10.46
CA LYS A 23 -3.67 1.91 10.90
C LYS A 23 -2.20 1.70 11.13
N GLU A 24 -1.85 1.01 12.20
CA GLU A 24 -0.48 0.77 12.62
C GLU A 24 -0.28 -0.72 12.87
N ALA A 25 0.89 -1.24 12.51
CA ALA A 25 1.26 -2.62 12.80
C ALA A 25 2.76 -2.74 13.01
N SER A 26 3.19 -3.80 13.68
CA SER A 26 4.60 -4.15 13.86
C SER A 26 4.80 -5.58 13.43
N TYR A 27 5.68 -5.79 12.46
CA TYR A 27 5.97 -7.13 11.93
C TYR A 27 7.44 -7.48 12.18
N THR A 28 7.69 -8.69 12.66
CA THR A 28 9.05 -9.21 12.78
C THR A 28 9.41 -10.01 11.53
N VAL A 29 10.42 -9.56 10.78
CA VAL A 29 10.88 -10.17 9.53
C VAL A 29 12.38 -10.39 9.61
N GLY A 30 12.83 -11.65 9.65
CA GLY A 30 14.26 -11.98 9.71
C GLY A 30 14.98 -11.38 10.91
N GLY A 31 14.31 -11.31 12.07
CA GLY A 31 14.85 -10.69 13.29
C GLY A 31 14.75 -9.16 13.34
N LEU A 32 14.29 -8.51 12.27
CA LEU A 32 14.05 -7.06 12.24
C LEU A 32 12.60 -6.77 12.59
N THR A 33 12.36 -5.89 13.55
CA THR A 33 11.02 -5.33 13.80
C THR A 33 10.79 -4.16 12.86
N VAL A 34 9.76 -4.28 12.03
CA VAL A 34 9.34 -3.28 11.05
C VAL A 34 8.00 -2.70 11.51
N ASN A 35 8.05 -1.47 12.03
CA ASN A 35 6.86 -0.70 12.36
C ASN A 35 6.34 -0.04 11.09
N VAL A 36 5.07 -0.28 10.79
CA VAL A 36 4.41 0.26 9.59
C VAL A 36 3.18 1.07 9.95
N ALA A 37 2.87 2.04 9.11
CA ALA A 37 1.63 2.81 9.19
C ALA A 37 0.96 2.96 7.83
N VAL A 38 -0.37 2.98 7.81
CA VAL A 38 -1.19 3.28 6.63
C VAL A 38 -2.13 4.41 6.99
N ALA A 39 -2.02 5.56 6.33
CA ALA A 39 -2.92 6.69 6.54
C ALA A 39 -3.74 7.00 5.28
N SER A 40 -5.06 7.03 5.45
CA SER A 40 -6.01 7.36 4.39
C SER A 40 -6.72 8.68 4.68
N GLY A 41 -6.72 9.60 3.72
CA GLY A 41 -7.20 10.96 3.87
C GLY A 41 -6.08 11.92 4.28
N LEU A 42 -5.95 13.05 3.56
CA LEU A 42 -4.87 14.03 3.79
C LEU A 42 -4.81 14.59 5.23
N ALA A 43 -5.95 14.66 5.93
CA ALA A 43 -5.98 15.05 7.34
C ALA A 43 -5.23 14.05 8.23
N ASN A 44 -5.35 12.76 7.95
CA ASN A 44 -4.66 11.69 8.67
C ASN A 44 -3.19 11.59 8.27
N VAL A 45 -2.88 11.79 6.97
CA VAL A 45 -1.50 11.91 6.49
C VAL A 45 -0.75 13.00 7.25
N ARG A 46 -1.36 14.18 7.43
CA ARG A 46 -0.76 15.27 8.21
C ARG A 46 -0.49 14.85 9.67
N LYS A 47 -1.43 14.17 10.33
CA LYS A 47 -1.23 13.67 11.70
C LYS A 47 -0.03 12.72 11.79
N VAL A 48 0.06 11.73 10.88
CA VAL A 48 1.18 10.78 10.86
C VAL A 48 2.52 11.48 10.62
N ILE A 49 2.58 12.44 9.71
CA ILE A 49 3.79 13.23 9.48
C ILE A 49 4.22 14.00 10.74
N GLU A 50 3.29 14.62 11.48
CA GLU A 50 3.64 15.33 12.71
C GLU A 50 4.08 14.37 13.83
N MET A 51 3.46 13.19 13.99
CA MET A 51 3.90 12.16 14.95
C MET A 51 5.31 11.64 14.64
N ILE A 52 5.67 11.53 13.36
CA ILE A 52 7.04 11.17 12.93
C ILE A 52 8.01 12.30 13.28
N LYS A 53 7.68 13.54 12.94
CA LYS A 53 8.54 14.71 13.16
C LYS A 53 8.77 15.01 14.64
N SER A 54 7.78 14.76 15.50
CA SER A 54 7.91 14.94 16.95
C SER A 54 8.71 13.84 17.63
N GLY A 55 8.96 12.72 16.95
CA GLY A 55 9.57 11.52 17.53
C GLY A 55 8.61 10.67 18.35
N GLU A 56 7.31 10.98 18.36
CA GLU A 56 6.28 10.17 19.04
C GLU A 56 6.18 8.76 18.44
N LYS A 57 6.36 8.65 17.12
CA LYS A 57 6.29 7.38 16.39
C LYS A 57 7.52 7.19 15.51
N ASN A 58 8.05 5.97 15.51
CA ASN A 58 9.17 5.55 14.67
C ASN A 58 8.72 4.43 13.73
N TYR A 59 8.47 4.76 12.46
CA TYR A 59 8.07 3.84 11.41
C TYR A 59 9.20 3.61 10.39
N GLN A 60 9.33 2.38 9.91
CA GLN A 60 10.26 2.02 8.83
C GLN A 60 9.60 2.12 7.45
N PHE A 61 8.27 1.97 7.38
CA PHE A 61 7.53 2.07 6.13
C PHE A 61 6.14 2.69 6.38
N VAL A 62 5.73 3.63 5.52
CA VAL A 62 4.45 4.32 5.64
C VAL A 62 3.77 4.42 4.28
N GLU A 63 2.51 4.02 4.21
CA GLU A 63 1.65 4.23 3.05
C GLU A 63 0.72 5.43 3.28
N PHE A 64 0.68 6.35 2.31
CA PHE A 64 -0.22 7.50 2.32
C PHE A 64 -1.18 7.46 1.14
N MET A 65 -2.48 7.52 1.44
CA MET A 65 -3.56 7.63 0.46
C MET A 65 -4.30 8.95 0.65
N ALA A 66 -4.46 9.72 -0.42
CA ALA A 66 -5.10 11.02 -0.33
C ALA A 66 -6.61 10.94 -0.02
N CYS A 67 -7.29 9.93 -0.57
CA CYS A 67 -8.73 9.73 -0.40
C CYS A 67 -9.03 8.83 0.82
N PRO A 68 -10.03 9.17 1.65
CA PRO A 68 -10.47 8.29 2.75
C PRO A 68 -10.93 6.93 2.23
N GLY A 69 -10.35 5.85 2.76
CA GLY A 69 -10.60 4.47 2.31
C GLY A 69 -9.84 4.06 1.05
N GLY A 70 -8.93 4.89 0.53
CA GLY A 70 -8.10 4.59 -0.64
C GLY A 70 -8.77 4.85 -1.99
N CYS A 71 -8.15 4.35 -3.06
CA CYS A 71 -8.56 4.63 -4.45
C CYS A 71 -9.99 4.20 -4.80
N VAL A 72 -10.54 3.19 -4.10
CA VAL A 72 -11.94 2.74 -4.28
C VAL A 72 -12.98 3.83 -4.01
N ASN A 73 -12.56 4.90 -3.34
CA ASN A 73 -13.33 6.09 -3.03
C ASN A 73 -12.71 7.38 -3.62
N GLY A 74 -11.93 7.24 -4.69
CA GLY A 74 -11.34 8.37 -5.42
C GLY A 74 -12.40 9.23 -6.11
N GLY A 75 -12.05 10.49 -6.40
CA GLY A 75 -12.97 11.46 -7.00
C GLY A 75 -13.47 11.11 -8.42
N GLY A 76 -12.84 10.14 -9.10
CA GLY A 76 -13.29 9.62 -10.40
C GLY A 76 -14.27 8.45 -10.31
N GLN A 77 -14.64 7.99 -9.12
CA GLN A 77 -15.55 6.86 -8.94
C GLN A 77 -17.01 7.26 -9.18
N PRO A 78 -17.90 6.31 -9.55
CA PRO A 78 -19.33 6.60 -9.74
C PRO A 78 -19.96 7.24 -8.50
N HIS A 79 -20.62 8.39 -8.70
CA HIS A 79 -21.39 9.08 -7.68
C HIS A 79 -22.49 8.17 -7.12
N GLN A 80 -22.74 8.28 -5.82
CA GLN A 80 -23.83 7.58 -5.15
C GLN A 80 -24.77 8.61 -4.56
N CYS A 81 -26.06 8.28 -4.48
CA CYS A 81 -27.03 9.15 -3.84
C CYS A 81 -26.78 9.23 -2.32
N GLY A 82 -27.30 10.29 -1.70
CA GLY A 82 -27.14 10.51 -0.25
C GLY A 82 -27.68 9.35 0.60
N GLU A 83 -28.77 8.71 0.17
CA GLU A 83 -29.35 7.56 0.86
C GLU A 83 -28.37 6.39 0.98
N VAL A 84 -27.68 6.04 -0.11
CA VAL A 84 -26.68 4.98 -0.12
C VAL A 84 -25.48 5.37 0.74
N HIS A 85 -25.02 6.62 0.66
CA HIS A 85 -23.92 7.11 1.50
C HIS A 85 -24.23 7.05 3.00
N ASN A 86 -25.50 7.24 3.40
CA ASN A 86 -25.91 7.22 4.79
C ASN A 86 -26.13 5.81 5.35
N THR A 87 -26.37 4.82 4.49
CA THR A 87 -26.77 3.47 4.91
C THR A 87 -25.73 2.40 4.59
N VAL A 88 -24.78 2.66 3.68
CA VAL A 88 -23.80 1.68 3.20
C VAL A 88 -22.39 2.27 3.27
N ASP A 89 -21.45 1.55 3.90
CA ASP A 89 -20.03 1.85 3.75
C ASP A 89 -19.54 1.34 2.37
N ILE A 90 -19.72 2.18 1.36
CA ILE A 90 -19.31 1.92 -0.03
C ILE A 90 -17.82 1.60 -0.12
N ARG A 91 -16.99 2.20 0.75
CA ARG A 91 -15.53 1.99 0.75
C ARG A 91 -15.21 0.56 1.15
N ALA A 92 -15.81 0.09 2.24
CA ALA A 92 -15.67 -1.28 2.71
C ALA A 92 -16.16 -2.28 1.66
N LYS A 93 -17.33 -2.03 1.05
CA LYS A 93 -17.90 -2.92 0.02
C LYS A 93 -17.04 -3.01 -1.25
N ARG A 94 -16.53 -1.89 -1.74
CA ARG A 94 -15.64 -1.88 -2.91
C ARG A 94 -14.30 -2.53 -2.61
N ALA A 95 -13.74 -2.31 -1.41
CA ALA A 95 -12.51 -2.96 -0.99
C ALA A 95 -12.68 -4.48 -0.79
N GLU A 96 -13.81 -4.92 -0.22
CA GLU A 96 -14.17 -6.33 -0.05
C GLU A 96 -14.15 -7.11 -1.37
N ALA A 97 -14.61 -6.49 -2.47
CA ALA A 97 -14.53 -7.10 -3.80
C ALA A 97 -13.08 -7.35 -4.26
N LEU A 98 -12.16 -6.43 -3.95
CA LEU A 98 -10.74 -6.60 -4.26
C LEU A 98 -10.11 -7.71 -3.41
N TYR A 99 -10.38 -7.73 -2.10
CA TYR A 99 -9.88 -8.79 -1.22
C TYR A 99 -10.43 -10.17 -1.58
N SER A 100 -11.71 -10.24 -1.95
CA SER A 100 -12.32 -11.49 -2.44
C SER A 100 -11.68 -11.94 -3.75
N ASN A 101 -11.36 -11.00 -4.66
CA ASN A 101 -10.67 -11.36 -5.90
C ASN A 101 -9.26 -11.90 -5.62
N ASP A 102 -8.49 -11.22 -4.78
CA ASP A 102 -7.14 -11.63 -4.39
C ASP A 102 -7.14 -13.02 -3.72
N ALA A 103 -8.06 -13.27 -2.78
CA ALA A 103 -8.18 -14.56 -2.09
C ALA A 103 -8.52 -15.72 -3.05
N ALA A 104 -9.18 -15.43 -4.18
CA ALA A 104 -9.53 -16.42 -5.20
C ALA A 104 -8.41 -16.65 -6.25
N ARG A 105 -7.29 -15.91 -6.19
CA ARG A 105 -6.16 -16.12 -7.12
C ARG A 105 -5.22 -17.21 -6.61
N GLU A 106 -4.68 -17.98 -7.55
CA GLU A 106 -3.59 -18.93 -7.28
C GLU A 106 -2.28 -18.18 -7.00
N LEU A 107 -1.98 -17.14 -7.78
CA LEU A 107 -0.81 -16.29 -7.61
C LEU A 107 -1.16 -15.04 -6.80
N ARG A 108 -0.60 -14.94 -5.60
CA ARG A 108 -0.91 -13.87 -4.64
C ARG A 108 0.31 -13.06 -4.19
N ARG A 109 1.49 -13.37 -4.75
CA ARG A 109 2.72 -12.59 -4.55
C ARG A 109 3.15 -11.98 -5.88
N SER A 110 3.47 -10.68 -5.88
CA SER A 110 3.83 -9.96 -7.10
C SER A 110 5.02 -10.58 -7.84
N HIS A 111 6.01 -11.11 -7.12
CA HIS A 111 7.21 -11.73 -7.69
C HIS A 111 6.97 -13.15 -8.23
N GLU A 112 5.80 -13.76 -8.00
CA GLU A 112 5.44 -15.06 -8.58
C GLU A 112 4.81 -14.92 -9.97
N ASN A 113 4.37 -13.71 -10.36
CA ASN A 113 3.70 -13.46 -11.62
C ASN A 113 4.62 -13.79 -12.83
N PRO A 114 4.25 -14.74 -13.70
CA PRO A 114 5.11 -15.18 -14.80
C PRO A 114 5.37 -14.09 -15.84
N VAL A 115 4.42 -13.18 -16.07
CA VAL A 115 4.59 -12.07 -17.01
C VAL A 115 5.60 -11.06 -16.46
N VAL A 116 5.54 -10.78 -15.16
CA VAL A 116 6.53 -9.89 -14.51
C VAL A 116 7.92 -10.52 -14.56
N LYS A 117 8.04 -11.82 -14.28
CA LYS A 117 9.33 -12.55 -14.38
C LYS A 117 9.91 -12.46 -15.79
N ALA A 118 9.11 -12.75 -16.82
CA ALA A 118 9.55 -12.66 -18.22
C ALA A 118 10.08 -11.26 -18.57
N ILE A 119 9.40 -10.19 -18.14
CA ILE A 119 9.86 -8.81 -18.38
C ILE A 119 11.22 -8.54 -17.71
N TYR A 120 11.46 -9.07 -16.51
CA TYR A 120 12.76 -8.94 -15.88
C TYR A 120 13.83 -9.81 -16.56
N ASP A 121 13.54 -11.08 -16.85
CA ASP A 121 14.50 -12.01 -17.44
C ASP A 121 14.91 -11.61 -18.87
N GLU A 122 13.99 -11.07 -19.66
CA GLU A 122 14.21 -10.75 -21.07
C GLU A 122 14.63 -9.28 -21.31
N TYR A 123 14.32 -8.37 -20.40
CA TYR A 123 14.52 -6.93 -20.63
C TYR A 123 15.11 -6.18 -19.44
N LEU A 124 14.48 -6.20 -18.26
CA LEU A 124 14.89 -5.33 -17.14
C LEU A 124 16.04 -5.89 -16.29
N GLU A 125 16.53 -7.09 -16.59
CA GLU A 125 17.53 -7.87 -15.85
C GLU A 125 17.06 -8.29 -14.45
N LYS A 126 17.10 -7.36 -13.50
CA LYS A 126 16.76 -7.62 -12.09
C LYS A 126 16.15 -6.38 -11.43
N PRO A 127 15.33 -6.54 -10.38
CA PRO A 127 14.85 -5.41 -9.59
C PRO A 127 16.02 -4.53 -9.12
N GLY A 128 15.96 -3.23 -9.41
CA GLY A 128 17.02 -2.28 -9.08
C GLY A 128 18.28 -2.35 -9.96
N SER A 129 18.25 -3.04 -11.11
CA SER A 129 19.28 -2.89 -12.15
C SER A 129 19.38 -1.44 -12.63
N HIS A 130 20.46 -1.09 -13.35
CA HIS A 130 20.61 0.25 -13.92
C HIS A 130 19.44 0.59 -14.86
N LEU A 131 19.11 -0.34 -15.77
CA LEU A 131 18.01 -0.18 -16.72
C LEU A 131 16.65 -0.07 -16.02
N ALA A 132 16.38 -0.91 -15.01
CA ALA A 132 15.14 -0.82 -14.24
C ALA A 132 15.04 0.50 -13.47
N HIS A 133 16.15 1.01 -12.95
CA HIS A 133 16.20 2.31 -12.28
C HIS A 133 15.92 3.46 -13.25
N GLU A 134 16.52 3.43 -14.43
CA GLU A 134 16.32 4.47 -15.46
C GLU A 134 14.85 4.54 -15.92
N ILE A 135 14.20 3.39 -16.09
CA ILE A 135 12.85 3.32 -16.68
C ILE A 135 11.74 3.41 -15.63
N LEU A 136 11.89 2.74 -14.49
CA LEU A 136 10.80 2.54 -13.52
C LEU A 136 10.92 3.41 -12.27
N HIS A 137 12.05 4.08 -12.04
CA HIS A 137 12.22 4.95 -10.87
C HIS A 137 12.07 6.42 -11.25
N THR A 138 11.67 7.21 -10.28
CA THR A 138 11.53 8.66 -10.43
C THR A 138 11.96 9.36 -9.15
N SER A 139 12.11 10.68 -9.21
CA SER A 139 12.43 11.52 -8.05
C SER A 139 11.54 12.76 -8.03
N TYR A 140 11.31 13.27 -6.82
CA TYR A 140 10.51 14.47 -6.61
C TYR A 140 11.43 15.65 -6.33
N VAL A 141 11.13 16.79 -6.96
CA VAL A 141 11.82 18.06 -6.69
C VAL A 141 10.95 18.95 -5.81
N ALA A 142 11.58 19.72 -4.93
CA ALA A 142 10.87 20.72 -4.14
C ALA A 142 10.23 21.77 -5.05
N ARG A 143 8.93 22.00 -4.89
CA ARG A 143 8.18 23.03 -5.62
C ARG A 143 7.57 24.03 -4.65
N LYS A 144 7.50 25.30 -5.03
CA LYS A 144 6.79 26.33 -4.26
C LYS A 144 5.29 26.01 -4.27
N LYS A 145 4.60 26.28 -3.16
CA LYS A 145 3.13 26.26 -3.13
C LYS A 145 2.61 27.36 -4.05
N TYR A 146 1.61 27.04 -4.86
CA TYR A 146 0.89 28.01 -5.69
C TYR A 146 0.03 28.92 -4.82
#